data_AF-A0A7C7QJ57-F1
#
_entry.id   AF-A0A7C7QJ57-F1
#
_cell.length_a   1.000
_cell.length_b   1.000
_cell.length_c   1.000
_cell.angle_alpha   90.00
_cell.angle_beta   90.00
_cell.angle_gamma   90.00
#
_symmetry.space_group_name_H-M   'P 1'
#
loop_
_entity.id
_entity.type
_entity.pdbx_description
1 polymer ?
#
loop_
_entity_poly.entity_id
_entity_poly.type
_entity_poly.pdbx_seq_one_letter_code
_entity_poly.pdbx_strand_id
1 'polypeptide(L)'
;MGISIRAYARHRGVSDAAVRKAIKTGRITPEPDGTIDPQKADAEWAANTDSAQQRKQGRRKAVPVDAVNTVREATGESALPSGGTTLLQARTANEVLKAQTAKVRLARLKGE
;
A
#
# COMPACT_ATOMS: atom_id res chain seq x y z
N MET A 1 35.28 -3.56 1.15
CA MET A 1 34.94 -4.64 0.20
C MET A 1 33.43 -4.70 0.13
N GLY A 2 32.83 -3.89 -0.73
CA GLY A 2 31.38 -3.87 -0.86
C GLY A 2 30.87 -5.09 -1.62
N ILE A 3 29.64 -5.49 -1.33
CA ILE A 3 28.90 -6.53 -2.04
C ILE A 3 27.90 -5.90 -3.00
N SER A 4 27.48 -6.65 -4.03
CA SER A 4 26.44 -6.16 -4.93
C SER A 4 25.11 -5.91 -4.20
N ILE A 5 24.30 -4.98 -4.71
CA ILE A 5 22.94 -4.67 -4.20
C ILE A 5 22.12 -5.96 -4.00
N ARG A 6 22.19 -6.87 -4.98
CA ARG A 6 21.45 -8.14 -4.97
C ARG A 6 21.96 -9.10 -3.89
N ALA A 7 23.27 -9.14 -3.64
CA ALA A 7 23.86 -9.91 -2.55
C ALA A 7 23.47 -9.35 -1.19
N TYR A 8 23.50 -8.02 -1.03
CA TYR A 8 23.07 -7.37 0.21
C TYR A 8 21.58 -7.58 0.51
N ALA A 9 20.73 -7.51 -0.52
CA ALA A 9 19.32 -7.82 -0.39
C ALA A 9 19.09 -9.23 0.17
N ARG A 10 19.83 -10.23 -0.31
CA ARG A 10 19.79 -11.60 0.23
C ARG A 10 20.32 -11.68 1.64
N HIS A 11 21.44 -11.02 1.95
CA HIS A 11 22.03 -10.98 3.29
C HIS A 11 21.03 -10.46 4.33
N ARG A 12 20.27 -9.41 3.99
CA ARG A 12 19.28 -8.78 4.88
C ARG A 12 17.88 -9.41 4.83
N GLY A 13 17.60 -10.30 3.87
CA GLY A 13 16.28 -10.91 3.70
C GLY A 13 15.22 -9.97 3.12
N VAL A 14 15.63 -8.98 2.32
CA VAL A 14 14.73 -8.03 1.63
C VAL A 14 14.82 -8.18 0.12
N SER A 15 13.89 -7.58 -0.62
CA SER A 15 13.97 -7.56 -2.08
C SER A 15 15.02 -6.57 -2.59
N ASP A 16 15.66 -6.88 -3.72
CA ASP A 16 16.59 -5.97 -4.41
C ASP A 16 15.94 -4.61 -4.71
N ALA A 17 14.66 -4.62 -5.08
CA ALA A 17 13.88 -3.40 -5.28
C ALA A 17 13.75 -2.55 -4.00
N ALA A 18 13.65 -3.16 -2.81
CA ALA A 18 13.63 -2.44 -1.55
C ALA A 18 14.97 -1.76 -1.28
N VAL A 19 16.09 -2.43 -1.58
CA VAL A 19 17.43 -1.85 -1.45
C VAL A 19 17.63 -0.69 -2.43
N ARG A 20 17.25 -0.84 -3.70
CA ARG A 20 17.29 0.26 -4.69
C ARG A 20 16.43 1.44 -4.28
N LYS A 21 15.24 1.18 -3.71
CA LYS A 21 14.39 2.23 -3.17
C LYS A 21 15.08 2.95 -2.01
N ALA A 22 15.69 2.22 -1.09
CA ALA A 22 16.41 2.79 0.04
C ALA A 22 17.58 3.69 -0.42
N ILE A 23 18.34 3.26 -1.44
CA ILE A 23 19.38 4.10 -2.08
C ILE A 23 18.76 5.36 -2.70
N LYS A 24 17.70 5.21 -3.51
CA LYS A 24 17.03 6.34 -4.16
C LYS A 24 16.48 7.36 -3.16
N THR A 25 15.99 6.90 -2.00
CA THR A 25 15.50 7.77 -0.94
C THR A 25 16.60 8.34 -0.04
N GLY A 26 17.88 8.01 -0.30
CA GLY A 26 19.02 8.46 0.51
C GLY A 26 19.12 7.80 1.88
N ARG A 27 18.44 6.65 2.08
CA ARG A 27 18.50 5.89 3.34
C ARG A 27 19.81 5.12 3.50
N ILE A 28 20.35 4.62 2.38
CA ILE A 28 21.63 3.92 2.29
C ILE A 28 22.52 4.66 1.31
N THR A 29 23.79 4.83 1.65
CA THR A 29 24.81 5.39 0.77
C THR A 29 25.62 4.26 0.12
N PRO A 30 25.52 4.06 -1.20
CA PRO A 30 26.39 3.13 -1.90
C PRO A 30 27.84 3.64 -1.95
N GLU A 31 28.79 2.73 -2.11
CA GLU A 31 30.20 3.08 -2.38
C GLU A 31 30.35 3.73 -3.78
N PRO A 32 31.47 4.44 -4.05
CA PRO A 32 31.70 5.11 -5.34
C PRO A 32 31.70 4.17 -6.55
N ASP A 33 31.99 2.89 -6.33
CA ASP A 33 31.94 1.82 -7.33
C ASP A 33 30.53 1.22 -7.51
N GLY A 34 29.54 1.68 -6.74
CA GLY A 34 28.16 1.20 -6.74
C GLY A 34 27.92 -0.05 -5.88
N THR A 35 28.93 -0.53 -5.15
CA THR A 35 28.78 -1.63 -4.20
C THR A 35 28.21 -1.15 -2.85
N ILE A 36 27.84 -2.10 -1.99
CA ILE A 36 27.29 -1.83 -0.67
C ILE A 36 28.19 -2.46 0.39
N ASP A 37 28.70 -1.68 1.33
CA ASP A 37 29.25 -2.19 2.58
C ASP A 37 28.09 -2.68 3.49
N PRO A 38 27.98 -3.99 3.78
CA PRO A 38 26.87 -4.54 4.55
C PRO A 38 26.72 -3.92 5.93
N GLN A 39 27.84 -3.70 6.65
CA GLN A 39 27.78 -3.23 8.03
C GLN A 39 27.33 -1.77 8.09
N LYS A 40 27.90 -0.93 7.22
CA LYS A 40 27.52 0.47 7.10
C LYS A 40 26.06 0.62 6.66
N ALA A 41 25.66 -0.12 5.62
CA ALA A 41 24.29 -0.07 5.12
C ALA A 41 23.28 -0.60 6.16
N ASP A 42 23.68 -1.55 7.01
CA ASP A 42 22.83 -2.04 8.08
C ASP A 42 22.54 -0.96 9.14
N ALA A 43 23.59 -0.25 9.56
CA ALA A 43 23.50 0.87 10.48
C ALA A 43 22.69 2.04 9.89
N GLU A 44 22.99 2.45 8.65
CA GLU A 44 22.30 3.55 7.97
C GLU A 44 20.82 3.24 7.79
N TRP A 45 20.48 2.02 7.39
CA TRP A 45 19.08 1.62 7.25
C TRP A 45 18.34 1.73 8.58
N ALA A 46 18.92 1.23 9.67
CA ALA A 46 18.28 1.27 10.99
C ALA A 46 18.11 2.72 11.49
N ALA A 47 19.15 3.55 11.35
CA ALA A 47 19.13 4.95 11.77
C ALA A 47 18.14 5.81 10.95
N ASN A 48 18.08 5.58 9.64
CA ASN A 48 17.30 6.41 8.71
C ASN A 48 15.91 5.82 8.39
N THR A 49 15.48 4.78 9.10
CA THR A 49 14.11 4.25 8.97
C THR A 49 13.19 4.95 9.96
N ASP A 50 12.35 5.84 9.43
CA ASP A 50 11.26 6.45 10.19
C ASP A 50 10.23 5.40 10.62
N SER A 51 10.14 5.18 11.93
CA SER A 51 9.16 4.30 12.59
C SER A 51 7.70 4.75 12.39
N ALA A 52 7.44 6.03 12.13
CA ALA A 52 6.10 6.55 11.86
C ALA A 52 5.60 6.16 10.45
N GLN A 53 6.53 6.02 9.48
CA GLN A 53 6.22 5.55 8.13
C GLN A 53 6.25 4.03 7.98
N GLN A 54 6.64 3.29 9.02
CA GLN A 54 6.48 1.85 9.02
C GLN A 54 4.99 1.54 8.98
N ARG A 55 4.56 0.94 7.86
CA ARG A 55 3.18 0.46 7.71
C ARG A 55 2.94 -0.51 8.85
N LYS A 56 2.14 -0.10 9.84
CA LYS A 56 1.66 -1.00 10.90
C LYS A 56 1.14 -2.24 10.19
N GLN A 57 1.67 -3.41 10.56
CA GLN A 57 1.22 -4.69 10.05
C GLN A 57 -0.16 -5.00 10.64
N GLY A 58 -1.12 -4.11 10.42
CA GLY A 58 -2.52 -4.45 10.55
C GLY A 58 -2.79 -5.54 9.54
N ARG A 59 -3.29 -6.68 10.02
CA ARG A 59 -3.87 -7.74 9.19
C ARG A 59 -4.57 -7.08 8.01
N ARG A 60 -4.03 -7.27 6.80
CA ARG A 60 -4.79 -6.98 5.59
C ARG A 60 -5.99 -7.92 5.68
N LYS A 61 -7.13 -7.41 6.16
CA LYS A 61 -8.39 -8.14 6.05
C LYS A 61 -8.55 -8.38 4.56
N ALA A 62 -8.49 -9.64 4.15
CA ALA A 62 -8.82 -10.03 2.80
C ALA A 62 -10.19 -9.45 2.54
N VAL A 63 -10.27 -8.47 1.64
CA VAL A 63 -11.55 -7.91 1.25
C VAL A 63 -12.26 -9.03 0.51
N PRO A 64 -13.46 -9.46 0.93
CA PRO A 64 -14.20 -10.52 0.24
C PRO A 64 -14.37 -10.15 -1.23
N VAL A 65 -14.16 -11.10 -2.13
CA VAL A 65 -14.23 -10.85 -3.58
C VAL A 65 -15.61 -10.30 -3.98
N ASP A 66 -16.66 -10.68 -3.23
CA ASP A 66 -18.03 -10.17 -3.41
C ASP A 66 -18.15 -8.68 -3.10
N ALA A 67 -17.43 -8.18 -2.09
CA ALA A 67 -17.39 -6.75 -1.81
C ALA A 67 -16.65 -5.97 -2.93
N VAL A 68 -15.70 -6.61 -3.61
CA VAL A 68 -15.02 -6.03 -4.77
C VAL A 68 -15.93 -6.07 -6.00
N ASN A 69 -16.66 -7.16 -6.21
CA ASN A 69 -17.59 -7.34 -7.33
C ASN A 69 -18.80 -6.43 -7.24
N THR A 70 -19.40 -6.27 -6.06
CA THR A 70 -20.53 -5.34 -5.84
C THR A 70 -20.14 -3.89 -6.08
N VAL A 71 -18.94 -3.48 -5.67
CA VAL A 71 -18.41 -2.13 -6.00
C VAL A 71 -18.17 -1.99 -7.50
N ARG A 72 -17.63 -3.03 -8.15
CA ARG A 72 -17.39 -3.04 -9.61
C ARG A 72 -18.70 -2.96 -10.40
N GLU A 73 -19.74 -3.64 -9.94
CA GLU A 73 -21.08 -3.64 -10.52
C GLU A 73 -21.79 -2.29 -10.31
N ALA A 74 -21.69 -1.73 -9.09
CA ALA A 74 -22.22 -0.40 -8.77
C ALA A 74 -21.51 0.73 -9.52
N THR A 75 -20.25 0.53 -9.90
CA THR A 75 -19.45 1.52 -10.67
C THR A 75 -19.64 1.36 -12.18
N GLY A 76 -20.33 0.31 -12.64
CA GLY A 76 -20.60 0.10 -14.07
C GLY A 76 -19.33 -0.09 -14.90
N GLU A 77 -18.27 -0.66 -14.33
CA GLU A 77 -17.02 -0.93 -15.05
C GLU A 77 -17.12 -2.21 -15.89
N SER A 78 -18.01 -2.17 -16.88
CA SER A 78 -17.96 -3.05 -18.04
C SER A 78 -17.52 -2.26 -19.28
N ALA A 79 -16.55 -1.36 -19.13
CA ALA A 79 -15.69 -0.88 -20.21
C ALA A 79 -14.49 -0.10 -19.66
N LEU A 80 -13.30 -0.67 -19.89
CA LEU A 80 -12.03 0.01 -20.22
C LEU A 80 -11.09 0.49 -19.08
N PRO A 81 -9.77 0.61 -19.41
CA PRO A 81 -8.66 0.32 -18.51
C PRO A 81 -8.10 1.56 -17.81
N SER A 82 -7.43 1.32 -16.67
CA SER A 82 -6.38 2.16 -16.08
C SER A 82 -6.65 3.66 -16.08
N GLY A 83 -7.45 4.14 -15.13
CA GLY A 83 -7.57 5.58 -14.90
C GLY A 83 -8.59 5.95 -13.85
N GLY A 84 -8.36 5.55 -12.59
CA GLY A 84 -8.95 6.10 -11.35
C GLY A 84 -10.44 6.41 -11.32
N THR A 85 -11.17 5.79 -10.38
CA THR A 85 -12.56 6.15 -10.03
C THR A 85 -12.70 7.67 -9.93
N THR A 86 -13.45 8.27 -10.85
CA THR A 86 -13.60 9.72 -10.91
C THR A 86 -14.28 10.24 -9.64
N LEU A 87 -13.94 11.45 -9.19
CA LEU A 87 -14.50 12.04 -7.97
C LEU A 87 -16.04 12.02 -7.97
N LEU A 88 -16.65 12.18 -9.14
CA LEU A 88 -18.10 12.10 -9.31
C LEU A 88 -18.63 10.70 -8.99
N GLN A 89 -18.01 9.64 -9.50
CA GLN A 89 -18.37 8.25 -9.17
C GLN A 89 -18.24 7.98 -7.66
N ALA A 90 -17.14 8.44 -7.04
CA ALA A 90 -16.93 8.27 -5.61
C ALA A 90 -17.98 9.02 -4.76
N ARG A 91 -18.45 10.19 -5.19
CA ARG A 91 -19.53 10.94 -4.52
C ARG A 91 -20.87 10.23 -4.68
N THR A 92 -21.21 9.77 -5.88
CA THR A 92 -22.46 9.03 -6.12
C THR A 92 -22.54 7.76 -5.28
N ALA A 93 -21.45 6.97 -5.22
CA ALA A 93 -21.40 5.76 -4.39
C ALA A 93 -21.58 6.08 -2.89
N ASN A 94 -20.96 7.15 -2.40
CA ASN A 94 -21.11 7.58 -1.00
C ASN A 94 -22.55 7.99 -0.65
N GLU A 95 -23.22 8.74 -1.52
CA GLU A 95 -24.59 9.17 -1.28
C GLU A 95 -25.57 8.00 -1.30
N VAL A 96 -25.38 7.03 -2.22
CA VAL A 96 -26.19 5.80 -2.25
C VAL A 96 -26.02 4.98 -0.97
N LEU A 97 -24.78 4.81 -0.49
CA LEU A 97 -24.51 4.09 0.76
C LEU A 97 -25.11 4.79 1.99
N LYS A 98 -25.02 6.12 2.06
CA LYS A 98 -25.68 6.91 3.12
C LYS A 98 -27.20 6.73 3.09
N ALA A 99 -27.82 6.75 1.91
CA ALA A 99 -29.25 6.56 1.78
C ALA A 99 -29.69 5.14 2.21
N GLN A 100 -28.95 4.11 1.81
CA GLN A 100 -29.24 2.73 2.19
C GLN A 100 -29.11 2.51 3.71
N THR A 101 -28.05 3.06 4.32
CA THR A 101 -27.86 2.94 5.78
C THR A 101 -28.91 3.71 6.56
N ALA A 102 -29.32 4.90 6.10
CA ALA A 102 -30.42 5.65 6.69
C ALA A 102 -31.74 4.89 6.59
N LYS A 103 -32.03 4.26 5.44
CA LYS A 103 -33.22 3.44 5.24
C LYS A 103 -33.26 2.24 6.19
N VAL A 104 -32.14 1.54 6.36
CA VAL A 104 -32.03 0.41 7.31
C VAL A 104 -32.20 0.88 8.76
N ARG A 105 -31.61 2.01 9.14
CA ARG A 105 -31.79 2.59 10.49
C ARG A 105 -33.23 2.98 10.75
N LEU A 106 -33.89 3.62 9.78
CA LEU A 106 -35.30 3.97 9.88
C LEU A 106 -36.19 2.73 9.96
N ALA A 107 -35.88 1.67 9.23
CA ALA A 107 -36.61 0.42 9.31
C ALA A 107 -36.51 -0.22 10.71
N ARG A 108 -35.29 -0.23 11.30
CA ARG A 108 -35.08 -0.71 12.67
C ARG A 108 -35.82 0.13 13.71
N LEU A 109 -35.76 1.45 13.60
CA LEU A 109 -36.47 2.36 14.51
C LEU A 109 -38.01 2.30 14.38
N LYS A 110 -38.55 1.79 13.26
CA LYS A 110 -39.99 1.74 12.99
C LYS A 110 -40.63 0.39 13.29
N GLY A 111 -39.88 -0.64 13.65
CA GLY A 111 -40.45 -1.99 13.69
C GLY A 111 -39.60 -3.08 14.34
N GLU A 112 -38.69 -2.71 15.24
CA GLU A 112 -38.25 -3.53 16.37
C GLU A 112 -38.38 -2.71 17.66
#